data_AF-A0A7J9EUU4-F1
#
_entry.id   AF-A0A7J9EUU4-F1
#
_cell.length_a   1.000
_cell.length_b   1.000
_cell.length_c   1.000
_cell.angle_alpha   90.00
_cell.angle_beta   90.00
_cell.angle_gamma   90.00
#
_symmetry.space_group_name_H-M   'P 1'
#
loop_
_entity.id
_entity.type
_entity.pdbx_description
1 polymer ?
#
loop_
_entity_poly.entity_id
_entity_poly.type
_entity_poly.pdbx_seq_one_letter_code
_entity_poly.pdbx_strand_id
1 'polypeptide(L)' 'MEHLFLEILAEEAQRGNKPSNTFKAVSINRVAEALSERFLV' A
#
# COMPACT_ATOMS: atom_id res chain seq x y z
N MET A 1 9.56 4.84 -6.18
CA MET A 1 8.11 5.16 -6.18
C MET A 1 7.36 4.61 -7.39
N GLU A 2 8.00 4.41 -8.55
CA GLU A 2 7.29 4.01 -9.79
C GLU A 2 6.46 2.72 -9.66
N HIS A 3 6.80 1.83 -8.73
CA HIS A 3 6.05 0.58 -8.52
C HIS A 3 5.58 0.33 -7.09
N LEU A 4 5.77 1.28 -6.15
CA LEU A 4 5.45 1.07 -4.73
C LEU A 4 3.98 0.69 -4.53
N PHE A 5 3.08 1.34 -5.27
CA PHE A 5 1.65 1.04 -5.18
C PHE A 5 1.34 -0.38 -5.70
N LEU A 6 1.99 -0.79 -6.79
CA LEU A 6 1.82 -2.14 -7.36
C LEU A 6 2.41 -3.22 -6.44
N GLU A 7 3.54 -2.95 -5.79
CA GLU A 7 4.16 -3.84 -4.80
C GLU A 7 3.24 -4.04 -3.59
N ILE A 8 2.67 -2.95 -3.06
CA ILE A 8 1.73 -3.02 -1.94
C ILE A 8 0.45 -3.76 -2.33
N LEU A 9 -0.09 -3.50 -3.53
CA LEU A 9 -1.26 -4.23 -4.03
C LEU A 9 -0.97 -5.72 -4.22
N ALA A 10 0.22 -6.08 -4.70
CA ALA A 10 0.63 -7.47 -4.84
C ALA A 10 0.74 -8.18 -3.47
N GLU A 11 1.35 -7.53 -2.47
CA GLU A 11 1.43 -8.05 -1.09
C GLU A 11 0.04 -8.25 -0.47
N GLU A 12 -0.87 -7.29 -0.61
CA GLU A 12 -2.22 -7.41 -0.05
C GLU A 12 -3.08 -8.42 -0.84
N ALA A 13 -2.92 -8.50 -2.16
CA ALA A 13 -3.61 -9.47 -3.00
C ALA A 13 -3.17 -10.92 -2.72
N GLN A 14 -1.89 -11.14 -2.39
CA GLN A 14 -1.38 -12.47 -2.00
C GLN A 14 -2.07 -13.02 -0.74
N ARG A 15 -2.61 -12.16 0.13
CA ARG A 15 -3.35 -12.61 1.32
C ARG A 15 -4.72 -13.22 0.96
N GLY A 16 -5.17 -13.01 -0.28
CA GLY A 16 -6.43 -13.49 -0.82
C GLY A 16 -7.64 -12.63 -0.45
N ASN A 17 -8.77 -12.88 -1.10
CA ASN A 17 -10.02 -12.16 -0.84
C ASN A 17 -10.85 -12.91 0.22
N LYS A 18 -10.41 -12.82 1.48
CA LYS A 18 -11.19 -13.31 2.62
C LYS A 18 -11.95 -12.14 3.25
N PRO A 19 -13.19 -12.33 3.74
CA PRO A 19 -13.93 -11.28 4.44
C PRO A 19 -13.19 -10.69 5.66
N SER A 20 -12.31 -11.49 6.28
CA SER A 20 -11.46 -11.08 7.40
C SER A 20 -10.21 -10.30 7.00
N ASN A 21 -9.86 -10.28 5.71
CA ASN A 21 -8.67 -9.59 5.25
C ASN A 21 -8.99 -8.11 5.07
N THR A 22 -8.52 -7.31 6.02
CA THR A 22 -8.45 -5.86 5.85
C THR A 22 -7.09 -5.49 5.29
N PHE A 23 -7.07 -4.41 4.50
CA PHE A 23 -5.84 -3.76 4.08
C PHE A 23 -5.06 -3.33 5.34
N LYS A 24 -3.75 -3.59 5.38
CA LYS A 24 -2.97 -3.25 6.58
C LYS A 24 -2.79 -1.74 6.69
N ALA A 25 -2.94 -1.21 7.90
CA ALA A 25 -2.64 0.19 8.20
C ALA A 25 -1.20 0.58 7.80
N VAL A 26 -0.23 -0.33 7.99
CA VAL A 26 1.16 -0.15 7.57
C VAL A 26 1.28 0.10 6.07
N SER A 27 0.48 -0.60 5.26
CA SER A 27 0.45 -0.43 3.80
C SER A 27 -0.09 0.94 3.41
N ILE A 28 -1.08 1.46 4.14
CA ILE A 28 -1.61 2.82 3.95
C ILE A 28 -0.57 3.88 4.31
N ASN A 29 0.13 3.72 5.45
CA ASN A 29 1.16 4.66 5.88
C ASN A 29 2.30 4.78 4.86
N ARG A 30 2.75 3.64 4.30
CA ARG A 30 3.79 3.63 3.26
C ARG A 30 3.37 4.39 2.00
N VAL A 31 2.10 4.30 1.60
CA VAL A 31 1.56 5.08 0.47
C VAL A 31 1.53 6.57 0.82
N ALA A 32 1.08 6.92 2.03
CA ALA A 32 1.00 8.31 2.48
C ALA A 32 2.38 8.98 2.53
N GLU A 33 3.39 8.30 3.08
CA GLU A 33 4.78 8.79 3.12
C GLU A 33 5.32 9.04 1.71
N ALA A 34 5.16 8.07 0.80
CA ALA A 34 5.64 8.23 -0.57
C ALA A 34 4.92 9.36 -1.33
N LEU A 35 3.60 9.50 -1.15
CA LEU A 35 2.87 10.63 -1.72
C LEU A 35 3.37 11.96 -1.15
N SER A 36 3.63 12.02 0.16
CA SER A 36 4.19 13.19 0.80
C SER A 36 5.54 13.56 0.19
N GLU A 37 6.47 12.62 0.11
CA GLU A 37 7.82 12.83 -0.43
C GLU A 37 7.83 13.31 -1.89
N ARG A 38 6.90 12.87 -2.73
CA ARG A 38 6.91 13.21 -4.16
C ARG A 38 6.08 14.43 -4.53
N PHE A 39 5.04 14.73 -3.77
CA PHE A 39 4.06 15.74 -4.18
C PHE A 39 3.82 16.84 -3.14
N LEU A 40 4.15 16.61 -1.86
CA LEU A 40 3.82 17.52 -0.76
C LEU A 40 5.05 18.11 -0.06
N VAL A 41 6.26 17.76 -0.50
CA VAL A 41 7.53 18.39 -0.09
C VAL A 41 7.86 19.55 -1.02
#